data_AF-A0A938NPH2-F1
#
_entry.id   AF-A0A938NPH2-F1
#
_cell.length_a   1.000
_cell.length_b   1.000
_cell.length_c   1.000
_cell.angle_alpha   90.00
_cell.angle_beta   90.00
_cell.angle_gamma   90.00
#
_symmetry.space_group_name_H-M   'P 1'
#
loop_
_entity.id
_entity.type
_entity.pdbx_description
1 polymer ?
#
loop_
_entity_poly.entity_id
_entity_poly.type
_entity_poly.pdbx_seq_one_letter_code
_entity_poly.pdbx_strand_id
1 'polypeptide(L)'
;MEEKSNLVLKVDFVIVSRRIRLLAIAIAVGIILIFSLGVISPGLDNPDLRILSIITLLICVILCSFSLYIKKFFIGKINRKNFINSYFNAHVIPFAFCNLGGLLCIITNLFMSINILFAAFGTIISLSCIYLILPKNEDFEKLNF
;
A
#
# COMPACT_ATOMS: atom_id res chain seq x y z
N MET A 1 13.74 -35.89 -0.51
CA MET A 1 14.40 -34.58 -0.70
C MET A 1 13.40 -33.44 -0.91
N GLU A 2 12.26 -33.67 -1.57
CA GLU A 2 11.20 -32.65 -1.75
C GLU A 2 10.62 -32.11 -0.45
N GLU A 3 10.40 -32.96 0.56
CA GLU A 3 9.77 -32.55 1.82
C GLU A 3 10.63 -31.56 2.63
N LYS A 4 11.95 -31.76 2.66
CA LYS A 4 12.90 -30.81 3.25
C LYS A 4 12.94 -29.49 2.49
N SER A 5 12.83 -29.52 1.16
CA SER A 5 12.78 -28.32 0.32
C SER A 5 11.52 -27.47 0.57
N ASN A 6 10.38 -28.13 0.73
CA ASN A 6 9.10 -27.46 1.05
C ASN A 6 9.09 -26.86 2.46
N LEU A 7 9.72 -27.50 3.44
CA LEU A 7 9.88 -26.94 4.79
C LEU A 7 10.72 -25.66 4.79
N VAL A 8 11.83 -25.62 4.04
CA VAL A 8 12.68 -24.43 3.92
C VAL A 8 11.91 -23.26 3.28
N LEU A 9 11.20 -23.52 2.17
CA LEU A 9 10.35 -22.51 1.52
C LEU A 9 9.25 -21.95 2.43
N LYS A 10 8.67 -22.80 3.29
CA LYS A 10 7.65 -22.38 4.25
C LYS A 10 8.24 -21.50 5.35
N VAL A 11 9.45 -21.80 5.83
CA VAL A 11 10.17 -20.94 6.77
C VAL A 11 10.50 -19.59 6.13
N ASP A 12 11.00 -19.59 4.89
CA ASP A 12 11.31 -18.38 4.13
C ASP A 12 10.05 -17.53 3.93
N PHE A 13 8.92 -18.15 3.57
CA PHE A 13 7.63 -17.46 3.47
C PHE A 13 7.27 -16.76 4.77
N VAL A 14 7.33 -17.47 5.91
CA VAL A 14 6.99 -16.88 7.22
C VAL A 14 7.89 -15.68 7.54
N ILE A 15 9.19 -15.80 7.29
CA ILE A 15 10.16 -14.71 7.55
C ILE A 15 9.85 -13.50 6.67
N VAL A 16 9.65 -13.71 5.37
CA VAL A 16 9.39 -12.62 4.42
C VAL A 16 8.02 -11.99 4.67
N SER A 17 6.98 -12.78 4.92
CA SER A 17 5.64 -12.27 5.26
C SER A 17 5.65 -11.42 6.52
N ARG A 18 6.45 -11.77 7.54
CA ARG A 18 6.63 -10.92 8.74
C ARG A 18 7.25 -9.57 8.39
N ARG A 19 8.30 -9.54 7.57
CA ARG A 19 8.95 -8.30 7.12
C ARG A 19 7.99 -7.41 6.34
N ILE A 20 7.22 -8.00 5.42
CA ILE A 20 6.19 -7.29 4.64
C ILE A 20 5.13 -6.69 5.57
N ARG A 21 4.65 -7.44 6.57
CA ARG A 21 3.66 -6.95 7.55
C ARG A 21 4.20 -5.78 8.37
N LEU A 22 5.44 -5.88 8.87
CA LEU A 22 6.08 -4.78 9.61
C LEU A 22 6.20 -3.53 8.74
N LEU A 23 6.59 -3.68 7.48
CA LEU A 23 6.67 -2.57 6.54
C LEU A 23 5.29 -1.94 6.29
N ALA A 24 4.26 -2.75 6.08
CA ALA A 24 2.90 -2.28 5.88
C ALA A 24 2.39 -1.47 7.09
N ILE A 25 2.67 -1.94 8.31
CA ILE A 25 2.34 -1.22 9.55
C ILE A 25 3.10 0.11 9.60
N ALA A 26 4.40 0.13 9.30
CA ALA A 26 5.18 1.36 9.29
C ALA A 26 4.63 2.40 8.30
N ILE A 27 4.23 1.97 7.10
CA ILE A 27 3.61 2.83 6.09
C ILE A 27 2.25 3.35 6.59
N ALA A 28 1.39 2.47 7.11
CA ALA A 28 0.09 2.85 7.62
C ALA A 28 0.18 3.87 8.76
N VAL A 29 1.10 3.65 9.71
CA VAL A 29 1.38 4.59 10.81
C VAL A 29 1.87 5.93 10.27
N GLY A 30 2.77 5.93 9.28
CA GLY A 30 3.26 7.15 8.64
C GLY A 30 2.14 7.97 7.99
N ILE A 31 1.23 7.31 7.25
CA ILE A 31 0.05 7.95 6.64
C ILE A 31 -0.85 8.58 7.72
N ILE A 32 -1.14 7.84 8.80
CA ILE A 32 -1.99 8.32 9.90
C ILE A 32 -1.34 9.53 10.59
N LEU A 33 -0.03 9.50 10.82
CA LEU A 33 0.70 10.61 11.44
C LEU A 33 0.64 11.87 10.57
N ILE A 34 0.88 11.75 9.26
CA ILE A 34 0.85 12.89 8.34
C ILE A 34 -0.57 13.47 8.23
N PHE A 35 -1.59 12.62 8.19
CA PHE A 35 -2.99 13.08 8.25
C PHE A 35 -3.26 13.84 9.55
N SER A 36 -2.86 13.29 10.70
CA SER A 36 -3.09 13.91 12.01
C SER A 36 -2.39 15.26 12.14
N LEU A 37 -1.14 15.36 11.67
CA LEU A 37 -0.40 16.62 11.62
C LEU A 37 -1.06 17.63 10.68
N GLY A 38 -1.55 17.19 9.52
CA GLY A 38 -2.24 18.05 8.57
C GLY A 38 -3.56 18.61 9.09
N VAL A 39 -4.30 17.85 9.93
CA VAL A 39 -5.56 18.33 10.54
C VAL A 39 -5.31 19.45 11.56
N ILE A 40 -4.16 19.43 12.24
CA ILE A 40 -3.81 20.42 13.28
C ILE A 40 -3.05 21.62 12.68
N SER A 41 -2.48 21.47 11.48
CA SER A 41 -1.73 22.52 10.80
C SER A 41 -2.65 23.64 10.28
N PRO A 42 -2.28 24.93 10.39
CA PRO A 42 -2.96 25.98 9.64
C PRO A 42 -2.70 25.77 8.14
N GLY A 43 -3.70 25.31 7.41
CA GLY A 43 -3.62 25.15 5.96
C GLY A 43 -3.81 26.47 5.22
N LEU A 44 -3.55 26.47 3.91
CA LEU A 44 -3.94 27.56 3.01
C LEU A 44 -5.33 27.22 2.42
N ASP A 45 -6.33 28.07 2.64
CA ASP A 45 -7.62 27.93 1.94
C ASP A 45 -7.54 28.67 0.61
N ASN A 46 -7.22 27.94 -0.46
CA ASN A 46 -7.27 28.46 -1.82
C ASN A 46 -8.53 27.93 -2.53
N PRO A 47 -9.58 28.75 -2.70
CA PRO A 47 -10.84 28.30 -3.31
C PRO A 47 -10.68 27.82 -4.75
N ASP A 48 -9.72 28.36 -5.50
CA ASP A 48 -9.41 27.95 -6.88
C ASP A 48 -8.87 26.52 -6.98
N LEU A 49 -8.31 26.00 -5.88
CA LEU A 49 -7.75 24.64 -5.80
C LEU A 49 -8.78 23.59 -5.36
N ARG A 50 -10.05 23.95 -5.19
CA ARG A 50 -11.09 22.97 -4.83
C ARG A 50 -11.26 21.87 -5.86
N ILE A 51 -11.08 22.17 -7.15
CA ILE A 51 -11.14 21.14 -8.19
C ILE A 51 -9.99 20.13 -8.08
N LEU A 52 -8.83 20.57 -7.58
CA LEU A 52 -7.67 19.73 -7.32
C LEU A 52 -7.96 18.68 -6.24
N SER A 53 -8.86 18.97 -5.30
CA SER A 53 -9.29 18.01 -4.26
C SER A 53 -9.95 16.76 -4.87
N ILE A 54 -10.80 16.97 -5.88
CA ILE A 54 -11.48 15.88 -6.60
C ILE A 54 -10.47 15.12 -7.47
N ILE A 55 -9.63 15.83 -8.22
CA ILE A 55 -8.62 15.22 -9.10
C ILE A 55 -7.66 14.33 -8.29
N THR A 56 -7.16 14.82 -7.16
CA THR A 56 -6.23 14.08 -6.31
C THR A 56 -6.86 12.85 -5.66
N LEU A 57 -8.13 12.92 -5.27
CA LEU A 57 -8.87 11.75 -4.80
C LEU A 57 -9.01 10.71 -5.93
N LEU A 58 -9.32 11.15 -7.15
CA LEU A 58 -9.46 10.27 -8.31
C LEU A 58 -8.12 9.57 -8.64
N ILE A 59 -7.02 10.33 -8.62
CA ILE A 59 -5.65 9.78 -8.75
C ILE A 59 -5.36 8.77 -7.64
N CYS A 60 -5.72 9.07 -6.38
CA CYS A 60 -5.54 8.15 -5.26
C CYS A 60 -6.29 6.83 -5.49
N VAL A 61 -7.55 6.87 -5.94
CA VAL A 61 -8.34 5.68 -6.28
C VAL A 61 -7.70 4.88 -7.40
N ILE A 62 -7.25 5.55 -8.47
CA ILE A 62 -6.59 4.89 -9.61
C ILE A 62 -5.31 4.19 -9.15
N LEU A 63 -4.42 4.88 -8.43
CA LEU A 63 -3.15 4.31 -7.96
C LEU A 63 -3.37 3.15 -6.98
N CYS A 64 -4.34 3.28 -6.06
CA CYS A 64 -4.66 2.22 -5.10
C CYS A 64 -5.34 1.01 -5.77
N SER A 65 -6.14 1.22 -6.82
CA SER A 65 -6.73 0.12 -7.59
C SER A 65 -5.67 -0.57 -8.45
N PHE A 66 -4.77 0.20 -9.06
CA PHE A 66 -3.68 -0.30 -9.87
C PHE A 66 -2.68 -1.10 -9.04
N SER A 67 -2.42 -0.72 -7.79
CA SER A 67 -1.53 -1.46 -6.89
C SER A 67 -2.02 -2.88 -6.60
N LEU A 68 -3.34 -3.09 -6.48
CA LEU A 68 -3.94 -4.42 -6.32
C LEU A 68 -3.72 -5.30 -7.57
N TYR A 69 -3.80 -4.70 -8.76
CA TYR A 69 -3.50 -5.38 -10.01
C TYR A 69 -2.02 -5.75 -10.11
N ILE A 70 -1.13 -4.82 -9.76
CA ILE A 70 0.32 -5.04 -9.69
C ILE A 70 0.63 -6.23 -8.77
N LYS A 71 0.05 -6.28 -7.57
CA LYS A 71 0.26 -7.41 -6.64
C LYS A 71 -0.01 -8.74 -7.33
N LYS A 72 -1.19 -8.88 -7.96
CA LYS A 72 -1.60 -10.11 -8.65
C LYS A 72 -0.62 -10.47 -9.78
N PHE A 73 -0.21 -9.48 -10.57
CA PHE A 73 0.73 -9.69 -11.68
C PHE A 73 2.10 -10.18 -11.19
N PHE A 74 2.64 -9.59 -10.13
CA PHE A 74 3.95 -9.98 -9.59
C PHE A 74 3.91 -11.35 -8.90
N ILE A 75 2.84 -11.67 -8.17
CA ILE A 75 2.69 -13.00 -7.53
C ILE A 75 2.73 -14.11 -8.58
N GLY A 76 2.09 -13.92 -9.74
CA GLY A 76 2.11 -14.90 -10.84
C GLY A 76 3.49 -15.13 -11.48
N LYS A 77 4.50 -14.32 -11.16
CA LYS A 77 5.87 -14.42 -11.73
C LYS A 77 6.90 -14.96 -10.74
N ILE A 78 6.49 -15.43 -9.57
CA ILE A 78 7.40 -15.87 -8.52
C ILE A 78 7.85 -17.31 -8.78
N ASN A 79 9.17 -17.52 -8.78
CA ASN A 79 9.81 -18.83 -8.95
C ASN A 79 10.63 -19.20 -7.71
N ARG A 80 10.85 -20.51 -7.45
CA ARG A 80 11.63 -20.99 -6.27
C ARG A 80 13.00 -20.33 -6.14
N LYS A 81 13.71 -20.14 -7.28
CA LYS A 81 15.08 -19.62 -7.29
C LYS A 81 15.22 -18.21 -6.71
N ASN A 82 14.21 -17.36 -6.86
CA ASN A 82 14.22 -15.96 -6.45
C ASN A 82 13.07 -15.61 -5.50
N PHE A 83 12.55 -16.61 -4.77
CA PHE A 83 11.33 -16.49 -3.99
C PHE A 83 11.33 -15.29 -3.04
N ILE A 84 12.35 -15.17 -2.19
CA ILE A 84 12.45 -14.13 -1.15
C ILE A 84 12.32 -12.74 -1.76
N ASN A 85 13.12 -12.42 -2.78
CA ASN A 85 13.16 -11.10 -3.40
C ASN A 85 11.90 -10.82 -4.21
N SER A 86 11.44 -11.77 -5.01
CA SER A 86 10.25 -11.59 -5.85
C SER A 86 8.97 -11.47 -5.01
N TYR A 87 8.83 -12.29 -3.96
CA TYR A 87 7.67 -12.25 -3.06
C TYR A 87 7.64 -10.96 -2.22
N PHE A 88 8.80 -10.50 -1.74
CA PHE A 88 8.92 -9.21 -1.07
C PHE A 88 8.53 -8.06 -2.00
N ASN A 89 9.11 -8.00 -3.20
CA ASN A 89 8.84 -6.94 -4.18
C ASN A 89 7.38 -6.95 -4.67
N ALA A 90 6.76 -8.12 -4.76
CA ALA A 90 5.35 -8.26 -5.12
C ALA A 90 4.40 -7.54 -4.14
N HIS A 91 4.85 -7.22 -2.93
CA HIS A 91 4.07 -6.51 -1.91
C HIS A 91 4.56 -5.08 -1.70
N VAL A 92 5.88 -4.86 -1.70
CA VAL A 92 6.47 -3.53 -1.48
C VAL A 92 6.11 -2.54 -2.59
N ILE A 93 6.15 -2.97 -3.85
CA ILE A 93 5.82 -2.08 -4.97
C ILE A 93 4.35 -1.61 -4.87
N PRO A 94 3.36 -2.50 -4.70
CA PRO A 94 1.99 -2.07 -4.43
C PRO A 94 1.83 -1.13 -3.24
N PHE A 95 2.54 -1.37 -2.13
CA PHE A 95 2.50 -0.46 -0.98
C PHE A 95 3.01 0.93 -1.32
N ALA A 96 4.07 1.06 -2.13
CA ALA A 96 4.57 2.34 -2.56
C ALA A 96 3.52 3.14 -3.36
N PHE A 97 2.76 2.48 -4.23
CA PHE A 97 1.65 3.10 -4.98
C PHE A 97 0.51 3.56 -4.05
N CYS A 98 0.11 2.73 -3.09
CA CYS A 98 -0.91 3.12 -2.10
C CYS A 98 -0.45 4.29 -1.23
N ASN A 99 0.81 4.27 -0.80
CA ASN A 99 1.40 5.34 -0.01
C ASN A 99 1.45 6.65 -0.79
N LEU A 100 1.91 6.62 -2.04
CA LEU A 100 1.96 7.80 -2.91
C LEU A 100 0.58 8.39 -3.16
N GLY A 101 -0.42 7.56 -3.47
CA GLY A 101 -1.80 8.01 -3.66
C GLY A 101 -2.40 8.63 -2.39
N GLY A 102 -2.21 7.97 -1.25
CA GLY A 102 -2.67 8.45 0.05
C GLY A 102 -2.02 9.79 0.43
N LEU A 103 -0.69 9.88 0.33
CA LEU A 103 0.06 11.11 0.64
C LEU A 103 -0.32 12.27 -0.28
N LEU A 104 -0.45 12.03 -1.58
CA LEU A 104 -0.86 13.05 -2.54
C LEU A 104 -2.25 13.60 -2.20
N CYS A 105 -3.17 12.72 -1.81
CA CYS A 105 -4.51 13.11 -1.39
C CYS A 105 -4.48 13.89 -0.05
N ILE A 106 -3.73 13.41 0.95
CA ILE A 106 -3.62 14.08 2.26
C ILE A 106 -2.97 15.45 2.11
N ILE A 107 -1.83 15.53 1.43
CA ILE A 107 -1.06 16.77 1.28
C ILE A 107 -1.90 17.82 0.56
N THR A 108 -2.50 17.45 -0.56
CA THR A 108 -3.25 18.41 -1.36
C THR A 108 -4.53 18.86 -0.64
N ASN A 109 -5.24 17.94 0.00
CA ASN A 109 -6.52 18.28 0.63
C ASN A 109 -6.37 18.97 1.98
N LEU A 110 -5.40 18.60 2.83
CA LEU A 110 -5.23 19.26 4.13
C LEU A 110 -4.45 20.57 4.03
N PHE A 111 -3.39 20.62 3.22
CA PHE A 111 -2.48 21.77 3.22
C PHE A 111 -2.82 22.84 2.17
N MET A 112 -3.48 22.47 1.07
CA MET A 112 -3.77 23.40 -0.05
C MET A 112 -5.25 23.80 -0.19
N SER A 113 -6.19 23.01 0.37
CA SER A 113 -7.64 23.30 0.26
C SER A 113 -8.43 23.15 1.57
N ILE A 114 -7.77 22.77 2.68
CA ILE A 114 -8.39 22.54 4.01
C ILE A 114 -9.62 21.60 3.95
N ASN A 115 -9.66 20.72 2.95
CA ASN A 115 -10.77 19.81 2.73
C ASN A 115 -10.56 18.48 3.45
N ILE A 116 -10.82 18.49 4.75
CA ILE A 116 -10.62 17.34 5.65
C ILE A 116 -11.36 16.09 5.15
N LEU A 117 -12.55 16.26 4.57
CA LEU A 117 -13.37 15.16 4.10
C LEU A 117 -12.69 14.35 2.98
N PHE A 118 -12.14 15.04 1.97
CA PHE A 118 -11.41 14.38 0.88
C PHE A 118 -10.09 13.75 1.36
N ALA A 119 -9.38 14.42 2.28
CA ALA A 119 -8.18 13.85 2.90
C ALA A 119 -8.50 12.56 3.70
N ALA A 120 -9.60 12.54 4.44
CA ALA A 120 -10.05 11.38 5.19
C ALA A 120 -10.42 10.22 4.26
N PHE A 121 -11.15 10.49 3.18
CA PHE A 121 -11.46 9.47 2.17
C PHE A 121 -10.19 8.91 1.53
N GLY A 122 -9.24 9.75 1.12
CA GLY A 122 -7.95 9.29 0.57
C GLY A 122 -7.18 8.41 1.55
N THR A 123 -7.17 8.78 2.83
CA THR A 123 -6.54 8.02 3.91
C THR A 123 -7.19 6.64 4.07
N ILE A 124 -8.52 6.59 4.17
CA ILE A 124 -9.28 5.33 4.32
C ILE A 124 -9.05 4.41 3.12
N ILE A 125 -9.09 4.95 1.90
CA ILE A 125 -8.88 4.18 0.66
C ILE A 125 -7.47 3.58 0.64
N SER A 126 -6.45 4.39 0.95
CA SER A 126 -5.06 3.93 0.98
C SER A 126 -4.85 2.83 2.03
N LEU A 127 -5.31 3.05 3.27
CA LEU A 127 -5.22 2.06 4.35
C LEU A 127 -5.95 0.76 4.03
N SER A 128 -7.15 0.86 3.45
CA SER A 128 -7.93 -0.31 3.03
C SER A 128 -7.18 -1.12 1.96
N CYS A 129 -6.57 -0.45 0.98
CA CYS A 129 -5.80 -1.13 -0.06
C CYS A 129 -4.49 -1.74 0.49
N ILE A 130 -3.79 -1.06 1.39
CA ILE A 130 -2.63 -1.63 2.11
C ILE A 130 -3.03 -2.91 2.83
N TYR A 131 -4.18 -2.92 3.52
CA TYR A 131 -4.69 -4.12 4.19
C TYR A 131 -4.96 -5.26 3.20
N LEU A 132 -5.56 -4.97 2.04
CA LEU A 132 -5.84 -5.97 1.00
C LEU A 132 -4.56 -6.53 0.36
N ILE A 133 -3.48 -5.74 0.33
CA ILE A 133 -2.19 -6.16 -0.22
C ILE A 133 -1.44 -7.10 0.73
N LEU A 134 -1.71 -7.10 2.04
CA LEU A 134 -0.99 -7.92 3.02
C LEU A 134 -0.84 -9.41 2.61
N PRO A 135 0.26 -10.07 3.00
CA PRO A 135 0.52 -11.45 2.65
C PRO A 135 -0.46 -12.39 3.36
N LYS A 136 -1.18 -13.19 2.58
CA LYS A 136 -2.13 -14.21 3.04
C LYS A 136 -1.59 -15.62 2.82
N ASN A 137 -2.08 -16.59 3.60
CA ASN A 137 -1.69 -17.98 3.43
C ASN A 137 -2.10 -18.53 2.05
N GLU A 138 -3.24 -18.07 1.51
CA GLU A 138 -3.70 -18.37 0.16
C GLU A 138 -2.69 -17.94 -0.93
N ASP A 139 -1.88 -16.90 -0.67
CA ASP A 139 -0.87 -16.46 -1.62
C ASP A 139 0.26 -17.50 -1.74
N PHE A 140 0.50 -18.30 -0.69
CA PHE A 140 1.46 -19.42 -0.73
C PHE A 140 0.90 -20.62 -1.49
N GLU A 141 -0.39 -20.93 -1.31
CA GLU A 141 -1.06 -22.04 -2.02
C GLU A 141 -1.14 -21.82 -3.54
N LYS A 142 -1.23 -20.55 -3.97
CA LYS A 142 -1.22 -20.18 -5.39
C LYS A 142 0.16 -20.29 -6.04
N LEU A 143 1.22 -20.39 -5.24
CA LEU A 143 2.58 -20.59 -5.72
C LEU A 143 2.80 -22.09 -5.95
N ASN A 144 2.20 -22.60 -7.02
CA ASN A 144 2.45 -23.96 -7.49
C ASN A 144 3.91 -24.05 -7.94
N PHE A 145 4.73 -24.68 -7.11
CA PHE A 145 6.13 -24.96 -7.43
C PHE A 145 6.39 -26.44 -7.63
#